data_AF-A0A9D6LPZ9-F1
#
_entry.id   AF-A0A9D6LPZ9-F1
#
_cell.length_a   1.000
_cell.length_b   1.000
_cell.length_c   1.000
_cell.angle_alpha   90.00
_cell.angle_beta   90.00
_cell.angle_gamma   90.00
#
_symmetry.space_group_name_H-M   'P 1'
#
loop_
_entity.id
_entity.type
_entity.pdbx_description
1 polymer ?
#
loop_
_entity_poly.entity_id
_entity_poly.type
_entity_poly.pdbx_seq_one_letter_code
_entity_poly.pdbx_strand_id
1 'polypeptide(L)'
;MDTTQIKKILSERILVIDGAMGTQIQARNLTAKDFGGPQLEGCNEYLNLTRPDVIQSIHEAYLAAGADIVETNTFGGTSIVLAEYGLQDK
;
A
#
# COMPACT_ATOMS: atom_id res chain seq x y z
N MET A 1 -7.92 12.69 12.67
CA MET A 1 -9.10 13.19 11.93
C MET A 1 -10.25 12.26 12.27
N ASP A 2 -11.41 12.78 12.65
CA ASP A 2 -12.60 11.97 12.92
C ASP A 2 -13.54 11.90 11.71
N THR A 3 -14.60 11.08 11.82
CA THR A 3 -15.57 10.91 10.73
C THR A 3 -16.40 12.17 10.46
N THR A 4 -16.55 13.05 11.44
CA THR A 4 -17.26 14.34 11.28
C THR A 4 -16.47 15.25 10.35
N GLN A 5 -15.15 15.33 10.52
CA GLN A 5 -14.26 16.13 9.68
C GLN A 5 -14.28 15.65 8.21
N ILE A 6 -14.20 14.33 7.98
CA ILE A 6 -14.24 13.76 6.62
C ILE A 6 -15.57 14.07 5.94
N LYS A 7 -16.71 13.87 6.64
CA LYS A 7 -18.05 14.17 6.11
C LYS A 7 -18.21 15.63 5.73
N LYS A 8 -17.63 16.55 6.52
CA LYS A 8 -17.64 17.97 6.20
C LYS A 8 -16.92 18.24 4.87
N ILE A 9 -15.70 17.75 4.71
CA ILE A 9 -14.90 17.96 3.47
C ILE A 9 -15.63 17.38 2.25
N LEU A 10 -16.19 16.18 2.38
CA LEU A 10 -16.98 15.53 1.31
C LEU A 10 -18.21 16.35 0.88
N SER A 11 -18.77 17.19 1.76
CA SER A 11 -19.89 18.08 1.40
C SER A 11 -19.46 19.36 0.69
N GLU A 12 -18.18 19.73 0.80
CA GLU A 12 -17.62 20.96 0.23
C GLU A 12 -16.99 20.71 -1.15
N ARG A 13 -16.43 19.53 -1.39
CA ARG A 13 -15.80 19.15 -2.67
C ARG A 13 -15.70 17.63 -2.86
N ILE A 14 -15.47 17.23 -4.10
CA ILE A 14 -15.08 15.85 -4.44
C ILE A 14 -13.65 15.59 -3.92
N LEU A 15 -13.45 14.39 -3.37
CA LEU A 15 -12.13 13.87 -3.00
C LEU A 15 -11.72 12.77 -3.98
N VAL A 16 -10.42 12.74 -4.30
CA VAL A 16 -9.83 11.73 -5.18
C VAL A 16 -9.03 10.73 -4.34
N ILE A 17 -9.31 9.45 -4.53
CA ILE A 17 -8.53 8.34 -3.95
C ILE A 17 -7.40 7.98 -4.93
N ASP A 18 -6.29 7.48 -4.41
CA ASP A 18 -5.16 7.04 -5.21
C ASP A 18 -5.46 5.86 -6.15
N GLY A 19 -4.47 5.53 -6.98
CA GLY A 19 -4.58 4.44 -7.95
C GLY A 19 -4.05 3.11 -7.41
N ALA A 20 -3.90 2.13 -8.32
CA ALA A 20 -3.50 0.78 -7.96
C ALA A 20 -2.05 0.67 -7.43
N MET A 21 -1.91 0.31 -6.15
CA MET A 21 -0.63 0.01 -5.51
C MET A 21 0.11 -1.16 -6.20
N GLY A 22 -0.56 -2.29 -6.44
CA GLY A 22 0.07 -3.48 -7.02
C GLY A 22 0.70 -3.23 -8.40
N THR A 23 0.02 -2.46 -9.27
CA THR A 23 0.56 -2.11 -10.59
C THR A 23 1.76 -1.18 -10.48
N GLN A 24 1.76 -0.25 -9.53
CA GLN A 24 2.93 0.61 -9.27
C GLN A 24 4.11 -0.18 -8.70
N ILE A 25 3.87 -1.19 -7.85
CA ILE A 25 4.91 -2.11 -7.37
C ILE A 25 5.49 -2.92 -8.53
N GLN A 26 4.65 -3.49 -9.40
CA GLN A 26 5.09 -4.26 -10.58
C GLN A 26 5.91 -3.42 -11.57
N ALA A 27 5.66 -2.11 -11.66
CA ALA A 27 6.45 -1.20 -12.47
C ALA A 27 7.86 -0.93 -11.90
N ARG A 28 8.14 -1.36 -10.67
CA ARG A 28 9.47 -1.30 -10.06
C ARG A 28 10.24 -2.57 -10.40
N ASN A 29 11.54 -2.43 -10.62
CA ASN A 29 12.45 -3.55 -10.86
C ASN A 29 12.81 -4.27 -9.54
N LEU A 30 11.81 -4.67 -8.75
CA LEU A 30 12.00 -5.41 -7.51
C LEU A 30 12.32 -6.88 -7.82
N THR A 31 13.08 -7.48 -6.92
CA THR A 31 13.49 -8.88 -6.98
C THR A 31 12.95 -9.62 -5.76
N ALA A 32 12.89 -10.95 -5.81
CA ALA A 32 12.58 -11.78 -4.64
C ALA A 32 13.30 -11.37 -3.34
N LYS A 33 14.55 -10.87 -3.42
CA LYS A 33 15.30 -10.39 -2.25
C LYS A 33 14.62 -9.19 -1.58
N ASP A 34 14.03 -8.29 -2.36
CA ASP A 34 13.32 -7.11 -1.86
C ASP A 34 12.07 -7.50 -1.06
N PHE A 35 11.44 -8.62 -1.41
CA PHE A 35 10.33 -9.22 -0.66
C PHE A 35 10.81 -10.06 0.55
N GLY A 36 12.11 -10.15 0.82
CA GLY A 36 12.65 -10.98 1.92
C GLY A 36 12.96 -12.44 1.56
N GLY A 37 12.85 -12.81 0.29
CA GLY A 37 13.25 -14.12 -0.25
C GLY A 37 12.27 -14.65 -1.31
N PRO A 38 12.67 -15.67 -2.10
CA PRO A 38 11.83 -16.27 -3.14
C PRO A 38 10.47 -16.77 -2.65
N GLN A 39 10.39 -17.24 -1.40
CA GLN A 39 9.15 -17.72 -0.79
C GLN A 39 8.17 -16.60 -0.40
N LEU A 40 8.62 -15.35 -0.38
CA LEU A 40 7.82 -14.17 -0.04
C LEU A 40 7.54 -13.29 -1.27
N GLU A 41 8.08 -13.65 -2.43
CA GLU A 41 7.88 -12.92 -3.67
C GLU A 41 6.38 -12.89 -4.02
N GLY A 42 5.85 -11.70 -4.27
CA GLY A 42 4.41 -11.47 -4.48
C GLY A 42 3.63 -11.04 -3.24
N CYS A 43 4.18 -11.17 -2.03
CA CYS A 43 3.60 -10.60 -0.81
C CYS A 43 3.90 -9.09 -0.73
N ASN A 44 3.10 -8.29 -1.42
CA ASN A 44 3.27 -6.83 -1.47
C ASN A 44 3.21 -6.18 -0.09
N GLU A 45 2.41 -6.71 0.83
CA GLU A 45 2.27 -6.21 2.20
C GLU A 45 3.59 -6.27 2.96
N TYR A 46 4.43 -7.25 2.69
CA TYR A 46 5.71 -7.39 3.39
C TYR A 46 6.74 -6.33 2.96
N LEU A 47 6.55 -5.70 1.79
CA LEU A 47 7.34 -4.54 1.38
C LEU A 47 7.20 -3.36 2.34
N ASN A 48 6.12 -3.29 3.14
CA ASN A 48 6.02 -2.30 4.22
C ASN A 48 7.17 -2.39 5.23
N LEU A 49 7.73 -3.60 5.42
CA LEU A 49 8.82 -3.85 6.36
C LEU A 49 10.17 -3.91 5.64
N THR A 50 10.25 -4.56 4.48
CA THR A 50 11.51 -4.79 3.78
C THR A 50 11.93 -3.63 2.88
N ARG A 51 10.97 -2.91 2.27
CA ARG A 51 11.19 -1.79 1.35
C ARG A 51 10.19 -0.64 1.58
N PRO A 52 10.11 -0.08 2.81
CA PRO A 52 9.22 1.04 3.11
C PRO A 52 9.50 2.25 2.22
N ASP A 53 10.74 2.43 1.75
CA ASP A 53 11.15 3.46 0.81
C ASP A 53 10.38 3.38 -0.52
N VAL A 54 10.12 2.17 -1.02
CA VAL A 54 9.37 1.97 -2.27
C VAL A 54 7.91 2.34 -2.08
N ILE A 55 7.28 1.82 -1.02
CA ILE A 55 5.86 2.07 -0.71
C ILE A 55 5.63 3.57 -0.48
N GLN A 56 6.51 4.22 0.30
CA GLN A 56 6.46 5.66 0.52
C GLN A 56 6.55 6.41 -0.82
N SER A 57 7.49 6.07 -1.70
CA SER A 57 7.65 6.77 -2.99
C SER A 57 6.41 6.64 -3.90
N ILE A 58 5.66 5.54 -3.78
CA ILE A 58 4.41 5.33 -4.56
C ILE A 58 3.30 6.22 -4.01
N HIS A 59 3.12 6.27 -2.68
CA HIS A 59 2.14 7.18 -2.07
C HIS A 59 2.48 8.64 -2.36
N GLU A 60 3.75 9.04 -2.25
CA GLU A 60 4.20 10.40 -2.60
C GLU A 60 3.90 10.74 -4.06
N ALA A 61 4.07 9.80 -4.99
CA ALA A 61 3.72 10.00 -6.39
C ALA A 61 2.21 10.22 -6.59
N TYR A 62 1.36 9.48 -5.87
CA TYR A 62 -0.10 9.69 -5.94
C TYR A 62 -0.53 11.02 -5.31
N LEU A 63 0.05 11.41 -4.18
CA LEU A 63 -0.19 12.71 -3.56
C LEU A 63 0.25 13.86 -4.48
N ALA A 64 1.42 13.74 -5.12
CA ALA A 64 1.92 14.71 -6.09
C ALA A 64 1.04 14.80 -7.35
N ALA A 65 0.36 13.70 -7.72
CA ALA A 65 -0.61 13.66 -8.81
C ALA A 65 -1.99 14.24 -8.42
N GLY A 66 -2.21 14.59 -7.15
CA GLY A 66 -3.43 15.23 -6.67
C GLY A 66 -4.40 14.31 -5.95
N ALA A 67 -3.98 13.10 -5.53
CA ALA A 67 -4.80 12.30 -4.63
C ALA A 67 -4.99 13.01 -3.28
N ASP A 68 -6.22 13.00 -2.77
CA ASP A 68 -6.57 13.53 -1.44
C ASP A 68 -6.47 12.45 -0.36
N ILE A 69 -6.65 11.19 -0.77
CA ILE A 69 -6.70 10.01 0.10
C ILE A 69 -5.81 8.96 -0.54
N VAL A 70 -5.00 8.29 0.29
CA VAL A 70 -4.22 7.12 -0.10
C VAL A 70 -4.71 5.90 0.66
N GLU A 71 -4.73 4.75 0.00
CA GLU A 71 -4.97 3.46 0.64
C GLU A 71 -3.69 2.96 1.32
N THR A 72 -3.81 2.23 2.44
CA THR A 72 -2.64 1.55 3.00
C THR A 72 -2.26 0.35 2.12
N ASN A 73 -0.97 0.04 2.00
CA ASN A 73 -0.50 -1.18 1.31
C ASN A 73 -0.76 -2.44 2.16
N THR A 74 -2.03 -2.75 2.41
CA THR A 74 -2.49 -3.78 3.36
C THR A 74 -3.68 -4.58 2.83
N PHE A 75 -3.85 -4.68 1.51
CA PHE A 75 -4.99 -5.39 0.92
C PHE A 75 -5.04 -6.86 1.37
N GLY A 76 -3.90 -7.56 1.31
CA GLY A 76 -3.68 -8.90 1.86
C GLY A 76 -3.19 -8.91 3.30
N GLY A 77 -3.27 -7.80 4.04
CA GLY A 77 -2.70 -7.62 5.37
C GLY A 77 -3.48 -8.30 6.50
N THR A 78 -3.99 -9.51 6.25
CA THR A 78 -4.75 -10.31 7.22
C THR A 78 -4.00 -11.59 7.53
N SER A 79 -4.16 -12.13 8.74
CA SER A 79 -3.48 -13.37 9.15
C SER A 79 -3.74 -14.55 8.22
N ILE A 80 -4.94 -14.64 7.62
CA ILE A 80 -5.30 -15.71 6.69
C ILE A 80 -4.48 -15.64 5.40
N VAL A 81 -4.39 -14.46 4.78
CA VAL A 81 -3.62 -14.27 3.54
C VAL A 81 -2.12 -14.37 3.82
N LEU A 82 -1.65 -13.77 4.92
CA LEU A 82 -0.25 -13.81 5.32
C LEU A 82 0.23 -15.22 5.70
N ALA A 83 -0.66 -16.14 6.09
CA ALA A 83 -0.31 -17.54 6.36
C ALA A 83 0.21 -18.27 5.11
N GLU A 84 -0.21 -17.88 3.91
CA GLU A 84 0.31 -18.44 2.64
C GLU A 84 1.82 -18.19 2.48
N TYR A 85 2.34 -17.15 3.15
CA TYR A 85 3.73 -16.74 3.16
C TYR A 85 4.44 -17.04 4.50
N GLY A 86 3.76 -17.67 5.46
CA GLY A 86 4.30 -17.92 6.81
C GLY A 86 4.47 -16.67 7.68
N LEU A 87 3.67 -15.63 7.42
CA LEU A 87 3.74 -14.31 8.08
C LEU A 87 2.49 -13.99 8.93
N GLN A 88 1.65 -14.96 9.27
CA GLN A 88 0.36 -14.72 9.93
C GLN A 88 0.42 -14.01 11.29
N ASP A 89 1.57 -14.06 11.97
CA ASP A 89 1.81 -13.47 13.30
C ASP A 89 2.63 -12.16 13.24
N LYS A 90 2.83 -11.62 12.03
CA LYS A 90 3.63 -10.41 11.77
C LYS A 90 2.76 -9.17 11.64
#